data_AF-A0A1C0T2W9-F1
#
_entry.id   AF-A0A1C0T2W9-F1
#
_cell.length_a   1.000
_cell.length_b   1.000
_cell.length_c   1.000
_cell.angle_alpha   90.00
_cell.angle_beta   90.00
_cell.angle_gamma   90.00
#
_symmetry.space_group_name_H-M   'P 1'
#
loop_
_entity.id
_entity.type
_entity.pdbx_description
1 polymer ?
#
loop_
_entity_poly.entity_id
_entity_poly.type
_entity_poly.pdbx_seq_one_letter_code
_entity_poly.pdbx_strand_id
1 'polypeptide(L)'
;MKLMVVLCGALFCSAVVYGHWQIFFDRAGFEQGIRDVVFPRVSTITLSYRAIVTVVLLTALNNALVIAGLAFAWQLFDGFERGEILSGRNGVLLKRIGIIALVGSLCIVVSNAIGVMAVTYDNPGAADHSVFIDINGGTVIILLMAGLLLVLGHVIVIASGIEAENRSFV
;
A
#
# COMPACT_ATOMS: atom_id res chain seq x y z
N MET A 1 11.51 -15.74 8.93
CA MET A 1 10.43 -15.13 8.12
C MET A 1 9.79 -13.93 8.82
N LYS A 2 9.33 -14.05 10.08
CA LYS A 2 8.84 -12.89 10.87
C LYS A 2 9.84 -11.74 11.01
N LEU A 3 11.14 -12.06 11.14
CA LEU A 3 12.19 -11.05 11.21
C LEU A 3 12.20 -10.14 9.97
N MET A 4 11.91 -10.66 8.77
CA MET A 4 11.76 -9.81 7.58
C MET A 4 10.55 -8.88 7.69
N VAL A 5 9.43 -9.35 8.24
CA VAL A 5 8.24 -8.51 8.47
C VAL A 5 8.54 -7.39 9.47
N VAL A 6 9.27 -7.69 10.56
CA VAL A 6 9.73 -6.64 11.50
C VAL A 6 10.64 -5.64 10.81
N LEU A 7 11.64 -6.11 10.04
CA LEU A 7 12.57 -5.22 9.34
C LEU A 7 11.84 -4.32 8.32
N CYS A 8 10.93 -4.88 7.52
CA CYS A 8 10.10 -4.10 6.61
C CYS A 8 9.24 -3.08 7.36
N GLY A 9 8.64 -3.47 8.49
CA GLY A 9 7.84 -2.58 9.33
C GLY A 9 8.68 -1.47 9.96
N ALA A 10 9.87 -1.78 10.46
CA ALA A 10 10.78 -0.81 11.04
C ALA A 10 11.28 0.21 10.00
N LEU A 11 11.65 -0.26 8.80
CA LEU A 11 12.02 0.59 7.68
C LEU A 11 10.87 1.52 7.28
N PHE A 12 9.66 0.97 7.17
CA PHE A 12 8.46 1.74 6.85
C PHE A 12 8.16 2.80 7.93
N CYS A 13 8.14 2.43 9.21
CA CYS A 13 7.94 3.36 10.31
C CYS A 13 9.02 4.46 10.34
N SER A 14 10.28 4.11 10.07
CA SER A 14 11.38 5.08 10.00
C SER A 14 11.17 6.09 8.87
N ALA A 15 10.73 5.64 7.69
CA ALA A 15 10.40 6.53 6.57
C ALA A 15 9.22 7.47 6.90
N VAL A 16 8.18 6.96 7.57
CA VAL A 16 7.03 7.78 8.00
C VAL A 16 7.45 8.83 9.03
N VAL A 17 8.25 8.45 10.03
CA VAL A 17 8.76 9.37 11.05
C VAL A 17 9.65 10.44 10.42
N TYR A 18 10.54 10.06 9.50
CA TYR A 18 11.39 11.00 8.77
C TYR A 18 10.56 11.99 7.94
N GLY A 19 9.53 11.51 7.22
CA GLY A 19 8.63 12.39 6.48
C GLY A 19 7.90 13.39 7.39
N HIS A 20 7.42 12.96 8.56
CA HIS A 20 6.82 13.88 9.54
C HIS A 20 7.83 14.86 10.11
N TRP A 21 9.05 14.41 10.41
CA TRP A 21 10.13 15.29 10.86
C TRP A 21 10.39 16.42 9.85
N GLN A 22 10.47 16.11 8.56
CA GLN A 22 10.66 17.11 7.51
C GLN A 22 9.52 18.15 7.49
N ILE A 23 8.27 17.75 7.70
CA ILE A 23 7.13 18.69 7.77
C ILE A 23 7.32 19.76 8.85
N PHE A 24 7.83 19.37 10.02
CA PHE A 24 7.95 20.28 11.17
C PHE A 24 9.27 21.04 11.23
N PHE A 25 10.37 20.43 10.80
CA PHE A 25 11.73 20.95 11.01
C PHE A 25 12.49 21.30 9.73
N ASP A 26 12.07 20.79 8.56
CA ASP A 26 12.72 21.06 7.27
C ASP A 26 11.69 21.17 6.15
N ARG A 27 10.90 22.25 6.20
CA ARG A 27 9.81 22.47 5.24
C ARG A 27 10.33 22.57 3.81
N ALA A 28 11.50 23.16 3.59
CA ALA A 28 12.10 23.24 2.25
C ALA A 28 12.46 21.84 1.71
N GLY A 29 13.08 20.98 2.53
CA GLY A 29 13.37 19.60 2.17
C GLY A 29 12.11 18.75 1.97
N PHE A 30 11.04 19.01 2.72
CA PHE A 30 9.74 18.38 2.52
C PHE A 30 9.11 18.75 1.18
N GLU A 31 9.07 20.05 0.85
CA GLU A 31 8.51 20.55 -0.41
C GLU A 31 9.29 20.01 -1.62
N GLN A 32 10.63 19.97 -1.50
CA GLN A 32 11.49 19.35 -2.52
C GLN A 32 11.25 17.84 -2.63
N GLY A 33 11.12 17.12 -1.51
CA GLY A 33 10.81 15.69 -1.50
C GLY A 33 9.46 15.37 -2.13
N ILE A 34 8.42 16.16 -1.85
CA ILE A 34 7.12 16.04 -2.51
C ILE A 34 7.26 16.26 -4.02
N ARG A 35 8.02 17.28 -4.44
CA ARG A 35 8.22 17.58 -5.86
C ARG A 35 8.96 16.45 -6.57
N ASP A 36 10.07 15.97 -6.00
CA ASP A 36 10.97 15.04 -6.66
C ASP A 36 10.49 13.58 -6.58
N VAL A 37 9.83 13.20 -5.48
CA VAL A 37 9.43 11.81 -5.23
C VAL A 37 7.95 11.58 -5.51
N VAL A 38 7.07 12.50 -5.10
CA VAL A 38 5.61 12.29 -5.17
C VAL A 38 5.03 12.81 -6.48
N PHE A 39 5.49 13.98 -6.95
CA PHE A 39 4.98 14.63 -8.17
C PHE A 39 6.09 15.01 -9.18
N PRO A 40 6.97 14.08 -9.58
CA PRO A 40 8.13 14.40 -10.45
C PRO A 40 7.75 14.94 -11.82
N ARG A 41 6.50 14.72 -12.27
CA ARG A 41 6.00 15.11 -13.59
C ARG A 41 5.22 16.42 -13.61
N VAL A 42 5.10 17.11 -12.47
CA VAL A 42 4.35 18.37 -12.36
C VAL A 42 5.32 19.54 -12.28
N SER A 43 5.31 20.43 -13.27
CA SER A 43 6.26 21.55 -13.39
C SER A 43 6.01 22.65 -12.35
N THR A 44 4.75 22.94 -12.05
CA THR A 44 4.32 23.95 -11.07
C THR A 44 3.42 23.31 -10.03
N ILE A 45 3.86 23.36 -8.77
CA ILE A 45 3.10 22.89 -7.62
C ILE A 45 2.87 24.05 -6.66
N THR A 46 1.62 24.21 -6.20
CA THR A 46 1.29 25.19 -5.15
C THR A 46 0.85 24.43 -3.91
N LEU A 47 1.71 24.43 -2.89
CA LEU A 47 1.43 23.81 -1.59
C LEU A 47 0.61 24.76 -0.72
N SER A 48 -0.67 24.92 -1.07
CA SER A 48 -1.64 25.58 -0.19
C SER A 48 -1.92 24.72 1.05
N TYR A 49 -2.46 25.32 2.11
CA TYR A 49 -2.83 24.58 3.33
C TYR A 49 -3.81 23.43 3.02
N ARG A 50 -4.73 23.63 2.06
CA ARG A 50 -5.68 22.60 1.61
C ARG A 50 -4.98 21.45 0.90
N ALA A 51 -4.01 21.77 0.02
CA ALA A 51 -3.21 20.76 -0.67
C ALA A 51 -2.41 19.91 0.31
N ILE A 52 -1.76 20.54 1.31
CA ILE A 52 -1.00 19.84 2.35
C ILE A 52 -1.91 18.89 3.14
N VAL A 53 -3.06 19.38 3.63
CA VAL A 53 -4.02 18.54 4.38
C VAL A 53 -4.49 17.35 3.53
N THR A 54 -4.76 17.56 2.25
CA THR A 54 -5.21 16.50 1.33
C THR A 54 -4.12 15.45 1.13
N VAL A 55 -2.88 15.88 0.86
CA VAL A 55 -1.74 14.97 0.69
C VAL A 55 -1.50 14.16 1.97
N VAL A 56 -1.51 14.81 3.14
CA VAL A 56 -1.32 14.12 4.43
C VAL A 56 -2.41 13.08 4.68
N LEU A 57 -3.68 13.39 4.41
CA LEU A 57 -4.78 12.43 4.57
C LEU A 57 -4.66 11.24 3.62
N LEU A 58 -4.33 11.49 2.34
CA LEU A 58 -4.11 10.43 1.36
C LEU A 58 -2.91 9.55 1.75
N THR A 59 -1.81 10.15 2.21
CA THR A 59 -0.65 9.41 2.71
C THR A 59 -1.02 8.55 3.92
N ALA A 60 -1.78 9.10 4.88
CA ALA A 60 -2.23 8.35 6.05
C ALA A 60 -3.11 7.15 5.68
N LEU A 61 -4.02 7.32 4.71
CA LEU A 61 -4.87 6.25 4.19
C LEU A 61 -4.03 5.14 3.54
N ASN A 62 -3.09 5.49 2.66
CA ASN A 62 -2.20 4.51 2.03
C ASN A 62 -1.33 3.77 3.06
N ASN A 63 -0.82 4.49 4.06
CA ASN A 63 -0.04 3.90 5.15
C ASN A 63 -0.84 2.90 5.98
N ALA A 64 -2.12 3.19 6.26
CA ALA A 64 -2.99 2.27 6.97
C ALA A 64 -3.17 0.93 6.22
N LEU A 65 -3.27 0.98 4.89
CA LEU A 65 -3.34 -0.23 4.05
C LEU A 65 -2.04 -1.05 4.10
N VAL A 66 -0.88 -0.38 4.07
CA VAL A 66 0.43 -1.04 4.22
C VAL A 66 0.54 -1.75 5.57
N ILE A 67 0.18 -1.06 6.66
CA ILE A 67 0.21 -1.63 8.02
C ILE A 67 -0.72 -2.83 8.12
N ALA A 68 -1.94 -2.74 7.56
CA ALA A 68 -2.89 -3.84 7.56
C ALA A 68 -2.36 -5.06 6.77
N GLY A 69 -1.72 -4.84 5.62
CA GLY A 69 -1.06 -5.90 4.84
C GLY A 69 0.07 -6.57 5.63
N LEU A 70 0.89 -5.76 6.31
CA LEU A 70 1.99 -6.25 7.15
C LEU A 70 1.48 -7.07 8.35
N ALA A 71 0.38 -6.64 8.97
CA ALA A 71 -0.26 -7.35 10.07
C ALA A 71 -0.79 -8.73 9.63
N PHE A 72 -1.38 -8.84 8.45
CA PHE A 72 -1.79 -10.16 7.92
C PHE A 72 -0.60 -11.04 7.54
N ALA A 73 0.46 -10.46 6.97
CA ALA A 73 1.70 -11.20 6.71
C ALA A 73 2.31 -11.75 8.01
N TRP A 74 2.31 -10.96 9.08
CA TRP A 74 2.74 -11.41 10.40
C TRP A 74 1.94 -12.61 10.91
N GLN A 75 0.60 -12.54 10.84
CA GLN A 75 -0.28 -13.62 11.25
C GLN A 75 -0.09 -14.88 10.40
N LEU A 76 0.16 -14.73 9.10
CA LEU A 76 0.43 -15.85 8.20
C LEU A 76 1.71 -16.58 8.60
N PHE A 77 2.80 -15.84 8.84
CA PHE A 77 4.06 -16.44 9.26
C PHE A 77 3.98 -17.04 10.67
N ASP A 78 3.14 -16.51 11.56
CA ASP A 78 2.84 -17.15 12.86
C ASP A 78 2.20 -18.53 12.67
N GLY A 79 1.30 -18.69 11.69
CA GLY A 79 0.76 -20.00 11.33
C GLY A 79 1.81 -20.96 10.77
N PHE A 80 2.76 -20.46 9.96
CA PHE A 80 3.83 -21.29 9.40
C PHE A 80 4.82 -21.78 10.47
N GLU A 81 5.15 -20.95 11.46
CA GLU A 81 6.02 -21.35 12.58
C GLU A 81 5.39 -22.46 13.45
N ARG A 82 4.07 -22.56 13.47
CA ARG A 82 3.34 -23.64 14.16
C ARG A 82 3.20 -24.92 13.31
N GLY A 83 3.76 -24.94 12.10
CA GLY A 83 3.70 -26.09 11.18
C GLY A 83 2.41 -26.18 10.35
N GLU A 84 1.49 -25.21 10.46
CA GLU A 84 0.17 -25.25 9.80
C GLU A 84 0.19 -24.69 8.37
N ILE A 85 1.15 -25.10 7.53
CA ILE A 85 1.44 -24.43 6.25
C ILE A 85 0.22 -24.40 5.31
N LEU A 86 -0.47 -25.53 5.14
CA LEU A 86 -1.64 -25.67 4.24
C LEU A 86 -2.98 -25.63 4.97
N SER A 87 -3.07 -24.86 6.06
CA SER A 87 -4.34 -24.68 6.77
C SER A 87 -5.29 -23.72 6.03
N GLY A 88 -6.59 -23.97 6.13
CA GLY A 88 -7.61 -23.06 5.61
C GLY A 88 -7.50 -21.64 6.18
N ARG A 89 -7.07 -21.51 7.45
CA ARG A 89 -6.76 -20.21 8.08
C ARG A 89 -5.67 -19.45 7.31
N ASN A 90 -4.57 -20.13 6.97
CA ASN A 90 -3.48 -19.51 6.21
C ASN A 90 -3.90 -19.19 4.77
N GLY A 91 -4.75 -20.01 4.15
CA GLY A 91 -5.37 -19.68 2.87
C GLY A 91 -6.21 -18.38 2.91
N VAL A 92 -7.01 -18.20 3.97
CA VAL A 92 -7.79 -16.96 4.17
C VAL A 92 -6.88 -15.75 4.40
N LEU A 93 -5.82 -15.88 5.21
CA LEU A 93 -4.86 -14.81 5.44
C LEU A 93 -4.13 -14.42 4.14
N LEU A 94 -3.72 -15.41 3.35
CA LEU A 94 -3.09 -15.18 2.04
C LEU A 94 -4.03 -14.44 1.07
N LYS A 95 -5.31 -14.84 1.04
CA LYS A 95 -6.35 -14.13 0.28
C LYS A 95 -6.50 -12.68 0.74
N ARG A 96 -6.51 -12.43 2.06
CA ARG A 96 -6.61 -11.07 2.61
C ARG A 96 -5.41 -10.20 2.25
N ILE A 97 -4.19 -10.75 2.29
CA ILE A 97 -2.98 -10.05 1.84
C ILE A 97 -3.12 -9.67 0.35
N GLY A 98 -3.54 -10.60 -0.50
CA GLY A 98 -3.80 -10.33 -1.92
C GLY A 98 -4.84 -9.23 -2.14
N ILE A 99 -5.97 -9.26 -1.42
CA ILE A 99 -7.02 -8.23 -1.49
C ILE A 99 -6.48 -6.87 -1.04
N ILE A 100 -5.78 -6.80 0.09
CA ILE A 100 -5.19 -5.54 0.57
C ILE A 100 -4.18 -4.99 -0.43
N ALA A 101 -3.35 -5.85 -1.04
CA ALA A 101 -2.38 -5.42 -2.04
C ALA A 101 -3.07 -4.90 -3.31
N LEU A 102 -4.15 -5.54 -3.77
CA LEU A 102 -4.96 -5.05 -4.90
C LEU A 102 -5.61 -3.70 -4.59
N VAL A 103 -6.32 -3.61 -3.47
CA VAL A 103 -7.01 -2.38 -3.03
C VAL A 103 -5.99 -1.27 -2.77
N GLY A 104 -4.87 -1.59 -2.14
CA GLY A 104 -3.77 -0.65 -1.89
C GLY A 104 -3.16 -0.12 -3.18
N SER A 105 -2.88 -0.98 -4.15
CA SER A 105 -2.36 -0.55 -5.45
C SER A 105 -3.32 0.39 -6.18
N LEU A 106 -4.63 0.09 -6.17
CA LEU A 106 -5.64 0.96 -6.76
C LEU A 106 -5.78 2.28 -5.97
N CYS A 107 -5.74 2.20 -4.64
CA CYS A 107 -5.81 3.37 -3.76
C CYS A 107 -4.64 4.32 -4.00
N ILE A 108 -3.42 3.81 -4.23
CA ILE A 108 -2.24 4.61 -4.56
C ILE A 108 -2.44 5.36 -5.89
N VAL A 109 -2.94 4.69 -6.93
CA VAL A 109 -3.20 5.33 -8.23
C VAL A 109 -4.22 6.45 -8.10
N VAL A 110 -5.33 6.19 -7.40
CA VAL A 110 -6.38 7.19 -7.16
C VAL A 110 -5.87 8.33 -6.29
N SER A 111 -5.12 8.01 -5.23
CA SER A 111 -4.53 9.00 -4.33
C SER A 111 -3.55 9.91 -5.06
N ASN A 112 -2.74 9.36 -5.97
CA ASN A 112 -1.82 10.16 -6.77
C ASN A 112 -2.60 11.14 -7.67
N ALA A 113 -3.63 10.67 -8.38
CA ALA A 113 -4.47 11.51 -9.22
C ALA A 113 -5.15 12.65 -8.42
N ILE A 114 -5.70 12.35 -7.23
CA ILE A 114 -6.28 13.36 -6.34
C ILE A 114 -5.20 14.31 -5.81
N GLY A 115 -4.03 13.79 -5.44
CA GLY A 115 -2.90 14.58 -4.94
C GLY A 115 -2.41 15.59 -5.98
N VAL A 116 -2.23 15.15 -7.24
CA VAL A 116 -1.88 16.04 -8.36
C VAL A 116 -2.92 17.13 -8.53
N MET A 117 -4.21 16.77 -8.50
CA MET A 117 -5.29 17.76 -8.61
C MET A 117 -5.25 18.77 -7.46
N ALA A 118 -5.08 18.31 -6.22
CA ALA A 118 -5.04 19.16 -5.04
C ALA A 118 -3.87 20.16 -5.08
N VAL A 119 -2.73 19.75 -5.61
CA VAL A 119 -1.50 20.56 -5.68
C VAL A 119 -1.47 21.49 -6.90
N THR A 120 -2.21 21.17 -7.97
CA THR A 120 -2.31 22.00 -9.18
C THR A 120 -3.52 22.94 -9.17
N TYR A 121 -4.50 22.75 -8.28
CA TYR A 121 -5.74 23.54 -8.25
C TYR A 121 -5.51 25.02 -7.92
N ASP A 122 -4.65 25.32 -6.95
CA ASP A 122 -4.36 26.69 -6.49
C ASP A 122 -3.19 27.35 -7.25
N ASN A 123 -2.76 26.78 -8.40
CA ASN A 123 -1.66 27.35 -9.18
C ASN A 123 -2.04 28.75 -9.74
N PRO A 124 -1.26 29.81 -9.46
CA PRO A 124 -1.55 31.15 -9.95
C PRO A 124 -1.21 31.28 -11.44
N GLY A 125 -2.21 31.68 -12.23
CA GLY A 125 -2.15 31.72 -13.70
C GLY A 125 -2.74 30.44 -14.28
N ALA A 126 -3.76 30.59 -15.14
CA ALA A 126 -4.62 29.53 -15.69
C ALA A 126 -3.88 28.53 -16.62
N ALA A 127 -2.78 27.94 -16.15
CA ALA A 127 -2.02 26.90 -16.82
C ALA A 127 -2.39 25.55 -16.21
N ASP A 128 -3.31 24.88 -16.90
CA ASP A 128 -3.64 23.45 -16.85
C ASP A 128 -3.88 22.82 -15.47
N HIS A 129 -5.16 22.63 -15.15
CA HIS A 129 -5.60 21.59 -14.20
C HIS A 129 -5.32 20.22 -14.80
N SER A 130 -4.10 19.72 -14.64
CA SER A 130 -3.72 18.41 -15.15
C SER A 130 -4.11 17.32 -14.16
N VAL A 131 -4.87 16.33 -14.61
CA VAL A 131 -5.06 15.07 -13.87
C VAL A 131 -4.20 14.03 -14.56
N PHE A 132 -3.20 13.52 -13.85
CA PHE A 132 -2.39 12.40 -14.32
C PHE A 132 -2.81 11.13 -13.61
N ILE A 133 -3.20 10.14 -14.39
CA ILE A 133 -3.35 8.77 -13.92
C ILE A 133 -2.10 8.04 -14.40
N ASP A 134 -1.12 7.87 -13.51
CA ASP A 134 0.10 7.14 -13.81
C ASP A 134 -0.03 5.68 -13.35
N ILE A 135 -0.17 4.77 -14.32
CA ILE A 135 -0.04 3.34 -14.10
C ILE A 135 1.35 2.96 -14.61
N ASN A 136 2.31 2.86 -13.70
CA ASN A 136 3.66 2.43 -14.03
C ASN A 136 3.79 0.91 -13.98
N GLY A 137 4.91 0.39 -14.52
CA GLY A 137 5.18 -1.05 -14.55
C GLY A 137 5.23 -1.69 -13.16
N GLY A 138 5.66 -0.95 -12.13
CA GLY A 138 5.64 -1.40 -10.74
C GLY A 138 4.22 -1.67 -10.25
N THR A 139 3.29 -0.76 -10.53
CA THR A 139 1.85 -0.93 -10.21
C THR A 139 1.29 -2.20 -10.87
N VAL A 140 1.63 -2.44 -12.15
CA VAL A 140 1.17 -3.63 -12.88
C VAL A 140 1.72 -4.91 -12.24
N ILE A 141 3.00 -4.95 -11.90
CA ILE A 141 3.62 -6.10 -11.24
C ILE A 141 2.96 -6.37 -9.89
N ILE A 142 2.71 -5.34 -9.09
CA ILE A 142 2.02 -5.49 -7.80
C ILE A 142 0.62 -6.04 -8.00
N LEU A 143 -0.14 -5.54 -8.98
CA LEU A 143 -1.48 -6.02 -9.30
C LEU A 143 -1.47 -7.51 -9.69
N LEU A 144 -0.52 -7.93 -10.51
CA LEU A 144 -0.34 -9.32 -10.91
C LEU A 144 0.01 -10.20 -9.70
N MET A 145 0.97 -9.79 -8.87
CA MET A 145 1.35 -10.51 -7.65
C MET A 145 0.19 -10.62 -6.67
N ALA A 146 -0.55 -9.54 -6.48
CA ALA A 146 -1.70 -9.50 -5.58
C ALA A 146 -2.83 -10.41 -6.07
N GLY A 147 -3.09 -10.43 -7.39
CA GLY A 147 -4.02 -11.36 -8.02
C GLY A 147 -3.59 -12.82 -7.85
N LEU A 148 -2.31 -13.12 -8.05
CA LEU A 148 -1.77 -14.47 -7.84
C LEU A 148 -1.91 -14.93 -6.39
N LEU A 149 -1.58 -14.07 -5.42
CA LEU A 149 -1.74 -14.36 -3.99
C LEU A 149 -3.20 -14.63 -3.62
N LEU A 150 -4.14 -13.87 -4.19
CA LEU A 150 -5.56 -14.06 -3.99
C LEU A 150 -6.01 -15.44 -4.50
N VAL A 151 -5.62 -15.80 -5.72
CA VAL A 151 -5.95 -17.10 -6.32
C VAL A 151 -5.31 -18.23 -5.51
N LEU A 152 -4.04 -18.12 -5.13
CA LEU A 152 -3.35 -19.13 -4.34
C LEU A 152 -4.01 -19.33 -2.98
N GLY A 153 -4.36 -18.24 -2.29
CA GLY A 153 -5.10 -18.29 -1.03
C GLY A 153 -6.45 -18.97 -1.19
N HIS A 154 -7.16 -18.70 -2.29
CA HIS A 154 -8.43 -19.35 -2.59
C HIS A 154 -8.28 -20.86 -2.81
N VAL A 155 -7.26 -21.29 -3.57
CA VAL A 155 -6.97 -22.72 -3.82
C VAL A 155 -6.63 -23.43 -2.52
N ILE A 156 -5.83 -22.84 -1.63
CA ILE A 156 -5.51 -23.43 -0.31
C ILE A 156 -6.76 -23.61 0.54
N VAL A 157 -7.68 -22.64 0.53
CA VAL A 157 -8.96 -22.78 1.26
C VAL A 157 -9.77 -23.95 0.73
N ILE A 158 -9.89 -24.09 -0.60
CA ILE A 158 -10.60 -25.23 -1.22
C ILE A 158 -9.94 -26.56 -0.85
N ALA A 159 -8.61 -26.65 -1.01
CA ALA A 159 -7.86 -27.86 -0.71
C ALA A 159 -8.03 -28.29 0.76
N SER A 160 -7.97 -27.33 1.68
CA SER A 160 -8.18 -27.60 3.11
C SER A 160 -9.59 -28.08 3.43
N GLY A 161 -10.60 -27.63 2.67
CA GLY A 161 -11.97 -28.09 2.79
C GLY A 161 -12.12 -29.54 2.34
N ILE A 162 -11.55 -29.89 1.18
CA ILE A 162 -11.55 -31.26 0.64
C ILE A 162 -10.82 -32.22 1.60
N GLU A 163 -9.69 -31.79 2.16
CA GLU A 163 -8.94 -32.58 3.13
C GLU A 163 -9.76 -32.83 4.41
N ALA A 164 -10.45 -31.81 4.93
CA ALA A 164 -11.31 -31.94 6.09
C ALA A 164 -12.49 -32.89 5.83
N GLU A 165 -13.09 -32.83 4.64
CA GLU A 165 -14.16 -33.73 4.22
C GLU A 165 -13.67 -35.19 4.14
N ASN A 166 -12.51 -35.42 3.51
CA ASN A 166 -11.91 -36.76 3.42
C ASN A 166 -11.61 -37.38 4.79
N ARG A 167 -11.13 -36.58 5.76
CA ARG A 167 -10.92 -37.05 7.14
C ARG A 167 -12.20 -37.38 7.89
N SER A 168 -13.36 -36.91 7.44
CA SER A 168 -14.65 -37.24 8.06
C SER A 168 -15.22 -38.58 7.57
N PHE A 169 -14.72 -39.09 6.45
CA PHE A 169 -15.14 -40.36 5.84
C PHE A 169 -14.28 -41.57 6.25
N VAL A 170 -13.08 -41.35 6.78
CA VAL A 170 -12.15 -42.39 7.26
C VAL A 170 -12.17 -42.43 8.78
#